data_AF-A0A4Q8UCC3-F1
#
_entry.id   AF-A0A4Q8UCC3-F1
#
_cell.length_a   1.000
_cell.length_b   1.000
_cell.length_c   1.000
_cell.angle_alpha   90.00
_cell.angle_beta   90.00
_cell.angle_gamma   90.00
#
_symmetry.space_group_name_H-M   'P 1'
#
loop_
_entity.id
_entity.type
_entity.pdbx_description
1 polymer ?
#
loop_
_entity_poly.entity_id
_entity_poly.type
_entity_poly.pdbx_seq_one_letter_code
_entity_poly.pdbx_strand_id
1 'polypeptide(L)' 'MTRGHEEADRQQDADRGSDQDVIAEALRLLAELDNTPLTHMTPLFYQHGFEELRMITGDLLRVLGHDPGE' A
#
# COMPACT_ATOMS: atom_id res chain seq x y z
N MET A 1 29.17 -10.99 11.71
CA MET A 1 28.97 -9.97 10.66
C MET A 1 27.46 -9.77 10.48
N THR A 2 26.77 -9.27 11.51
CA THR A 2 25.30 -9.32 11.61
C THR A 2 24.64 -7.94 11.72
N ARG A 3 25.43 -6.89 12.03
CA ARG A 3 24.91 -5.52 12.24
C ARG A 3 24.39 -4.82 10.97
N GLY A 4 24.91 -5.17 9.79
CA GLY A 4 24.51 -4.50 8.55
C GLY A 4 23.13 -4.87 8.02
N HIS A 5 22.54 -5.99 8.49
CA HIS A 5 21.23 -6.46 8.04
C HIS A 5 20.09 -5.80 8.83
N GLU A 6 20.26 -5.64 10.15
CA GLU A 6 19.28 -5.00 11.04
C GLU A 6 19.13 -3.48 10.79
N GLU A 7 20.19 -2.83 10.32
CA GLU A 7 20.17 -1.40 9.98
C GLU A 7 19.45 -1.13 8.66
N ALA A 8 19.55 -2.03 7.68
CA ALA A 8 18.86 -1.90 6.39
C ALA A 8 17.34 -2.09 6.52
N ASP A 9 16.92 -3.00 7.39
CA ASP A 9 15.51 -3.32 7.66
C ASP A 9 14.78 -2.12 8.31
N ARG A 10 15.40 -1.53 9.35
CA ARG A 10 14.88 -0.31 9.99
C ARG A 10 14.89 0.92 9.08
N GLN A 11 15.83 0.99 8.14
CA GLN A 11 15.92 2.10 7.20
C GLN A 11 14.86 1.98 6.09
N GLN A 12 14.47 0.75 5.70
CA GLN A 12 13.40 0.50 4.73
C GLN A 12 12.01 0.81 5.31
N ASP A 13 11.77 0.50 6.59
CA ASP A 13 10.52 0.87 7.27
C ASP A 13 10.34 2.39 7.40
N ALA A 14 11.43 3.14 7.54
CA ALA A 14 11.39 4.60 7.67
C ALA A 14 11.11 5.33 6.34
N ASP A 15 11.41 4.71 5.19
CA ASP A 15 11.26 5.32 3.85
C ASP A 15 9.84 5.15 3.27
N ARG A 16 9.02 4.25 3.84
CA ARG A 16 7.67 3.90 3.35
C ARG A 16 6.50 4.66 3.99
N GLY A 17 6.77 5.69 4.79
CA GLY A 17 5.75 6.45 5.54
C GLY A 17 5.32 5.73 6.83
N SER A 18 4.66 6.45 7.74
CA SER A 18 4.17 5.85 8.99
C SER A 18 3.05 4.85 8.68
N ASP A 19 2.89 3.80 9.49
CA ASP A 19 1.75 2.87 9.41
C ASP A 19 0.40 3.62 9.40
N GLN A 20 0.31 4.75 10.10
CA GLN A 20 -0.88 5.60 10.08
C GLN A 20 -1.13 6.25 8.72
N ASP A 21 -0.07 6.63 8.01
CA ASP A 21 -0.17 7.20 6.66
C ASP A 21 -0.64 6.13 5.67
N VAL A 22 -0.11 4.92 5.78
CA VAL A 22 -0.54 3.76 4.97
C VAL A 22 -2.02 3.46 5.18
N ILE A 23 -2.48 3.42 6.43
CA ILE A 23 -3.89 3.18 6.74
C ILE A 23 -4.77 4.32 6.22
N ALA A 24 -4.35 5.58 6.39
CA ALA A 24 -5.10 6.73 5.91
C ALA A 24 -5.22 6.73 4.37
N GLU A 25 -4.15 6.38 3.66
CA GLU A 25 -4.16 6.30 2.20
C GLU A 25 -5.04 5.14 1.70
N ALA A 26 -5.00 3.98 2.36
CA ALA A 26 -5.92 2.87 2.06
C ALA A 26 -7.39 3.27 2.18
N LEU A 27 -7.75 4.00 3.25
CA LEU A 27 -9.10 4.50 3.44
C LEU A 27 -9.50 5.52 2.37
N ARG A 28 -8.57 6.39 1.94
CA ARG A 28 -8.81 7.32 0.83
C ARG A 28 -9.09 6.56 -0.47
N LEU A 29 -8.23 5.61 -0.85
CA LEU A 29 -8.39 4.84 -2.08
C LEU A 29 -9.73 4.10 -2.12
N LEU A 30 -10.13 3.46 -1.01
CA LEU A 30 -11.44 2.81 -0.91
C LEU A 30 -12.59 3.80 -1.07
N ALA A 31 -12.50 4.97 -0.44
CA ALA A 31 -13.52 6.00 -0.59
C ALA A 31 -13.61 6.52 -2.03
N GLU A 32 -12.49 6.65 -2.74
CA GLU A 32 -12.49 7.05 -4.15
C GLU A 32 -13.15 6.00 -5.04
N LEU A 33 -12.84 4.71 -4.83
CA LEU A 33 -13.49 3.60 -5.53
C LEU A 33 -15.01 3.57 -5.28
N ASP A 34 -15.43 3.66 -4.02
CA ASP A 34 -16.84 3.60 -3.62
C ASP A 34 -17.66 4.80 -4.13
N ASN A 35 -17.05 5.98 -4.20
CA ASN A 35 -17.71 7.20 -4.64
C ASN A 35 -17.59 7.46 -6.16
N THR A 36 -16.84 6.63 -6.89
CA THR A 36 -16.70 6.79 -8.34
C THR A 36 -18.01 6.40 -9.05
N PRO A 37 -18.64 7.33 -9.81
CA PRO A 37 -19.83 7.00 -10.59
C PRO A 37 -19.53 5.90 -11.63
N LEU A 38 -20.48 4.99 -11.85
CA LEU A 38 -20.35 3.91 -12.85
C LEU A 38 -19.97 4.42 -14.25
N THR A 39 -20.41 5.62 -14.62
CA THR A 39 -20.07 6.26 -15.90
C THR A 39 -18.59 6.61 -16.05
N HIS A 40 -17.85 6.69 -14.95
CA HIS A 40 -16.41 6.97 -14.91
C HIS A 40 -15.57 5.71 -14.70
N MET A 41 -16.18 4.56 -14.42
CA MET A 41 -15.52 3.26 -14.27
C MET A 41 -15.12 2.67 -15.63
N THR A 42 -14.17 3.32 -16.28
CA THR A 42 -13.60 2.87 -17.56
C THR A 42 -12.63 1.70 -17.37
N PRO A 43 -12.28 0.94 -18.43
CA PRO A 43 -11.24 -0.08 -18.34
C PRO A 43 -9.91 0.44 -17.79
N LEU A 44 -9.53 1.67 -18.14
CA LEU A 44 -8.31 2.31 -17.62
C LEU A 44 -8.42 2.62 -16.13
N PHE A 45 -9.59 3.05 -15.66
CA PHE A 45 -9.86 3.25 -14.24
C PHE A 45 -9.65 1.94 -13.46
N TYR A 46 -10.15 0.82 -13.96
CA TYR A 46 -9.94 -0.49 -13.33
C TYR A 46 -8.48 -0.94 -13.35
N GLN A 47 -7.75 -0.70 -14.44
CA GLN A 47 -6.33 -1.04 -14.51
C GLN A 47 -5.54 -0.26 -13.45
N HIS A 48 -5.77 1.06 -13.36
CA HIS A 48 -5.11 1.90 -12.38
C HIS A 48 -5.50 1.54 -10.95
N GLY A 49 -6.80 1.40 -10.68
CA GLY A 49 -7.29 1.02 -9.36
C GLY A 49 -6.79 -0.36 -8.93
N PHE A 50 -6.62 -1.32 -9.84
CA PHE A 50 -5.99 -2.60 -9.53
C PHE A 50 -4.52 -2.43 -9.10
N GLU A 51 -3.74 -1.61 -9.79
CA GLU A 51 -2.34 -1.35 -9.43
C GLU A 51 -2.24 -0.69 -8.05
N GLU A 52 -3.06 0.33 -7.79
CA GLU A 52 -3.11 1.02 -6.48
C GLU A 52 -3.54 0.07 -5.36
N LEU A 53 -4.61 -0.71 -5.59
CA LEU A 53 -5.09 -1.71 -4.62
C LEU A 53 -4.01 -2.76 -4.33
N ARG A 54 -3.29 -3.23 -5.35
CA ARG A 54 -2.21 -4.20 -5.18
C ARG A 54 -1.09 -3.63 -4.31
N MET A 55 -0.66 -2.40 -4.56
CA MET A 55 0.39 -1.75 -3.78
C MET A 55 -0.05 -1.57 -2.33
N ILE A 56 -1.19 -0.92 -2.11
CA ILE A 56 -1.64 -0.59 -0.75
C ILE A 56 -2.00 -1.84 0.06
N THR A 57 -2.49 -2.90 -0.58
CA THR A 57 -2.72 -4.19 0.10
C THR A 57 -1.40 -4.79 0.56
N GLY A 58 -0.34 -4.70 -0.24
CA GLY A 58 0.99 -5.13 0.18
C GLY A 58 1.52 -4.33 1.37
N ASP A 59 1.34 -3.02 1.35
CA ASP A 59 1.74 -2.15 2.47
C ASP A 59 0.93 -2.44 3.74
N LEU A 60 -0.37 -2.69 3.62
CA LEU A 60 -1.22 -3.10 4.75
C LEU A 60 -0.80 -4.46 5.32
N LEU A 61 -0.45 -5.43 4.48
CA LEU A 61 0.07 -6.72 4.92
C LEU A 61 1.38 -6.54 5.69
N ARG A 62 2.27 -5.66 5.22
CA ARG A 62 3.51 -5.30 5.93
C ARG A 62 3.21 -4.70 7.30
N VAL A 63 2.26 -3.77 7.40
CA VAL A 63 1.82 -3.20 8.70
C VAL A 63 1.33 -4.28 9.66
N LEU A 64 0.73 -5.35 9.14
CA LEU A 64 0.29 -6.51 9.94
C LEU A 64 1.43 -7.51 10.24
N GLY A 65 2.65 -7.26 9.79
CA GLY A 65 3.80 -8.14 9.99
C GLY A 65 3.86 -9.32 9.00
N HIS A 66 3.19 -9.21 7.85
CA HIS A 66 3.26 -10.17 6.76
C HIS A 66 3.99 -9.56 5.57
N ASP A 67 5.14 -10.12 5.17
CA ASP A 67 5.80 -9.71 3.93
C ASP A 67 5.24 -10.52 2.75
N PRO A 68 4.53 -9.88 1.79
CA PRO A 68 4.03 -10.58 0.60
C PRO A 68 5.14 -10.97 -0.40
N GLY A 69 6.41 -10.66 -0.11
CA GLY A 69 7.59 -11.01 -0.91
C GLY A 69 8.37 -12.26 -0.47
N GLU A 70 8.00 -12.91 0.65
CA GLU A 70 8.57 -14.20 1.10
C GLU A 70 7.93 -15.44 0.45
#